data_AF-A0A942HWY2-F1
#
_entry.id   AF-A0A942HWY2-F1
#
_cell.length_a   1.000
_cell.length_b   1.000
_cell.length_c   1.000
_cell.angle_alpha   90.00
_cell.angle_beta   90.00
_cell.angle_gamma   90.00
#
_symmetry.space_group_name_H-M   'P 1'
#
loop_
_entity.id
_entity.type
_entity.pdbx_description
1 polymer ?
#
loop_
_entity_poly.entity_id
_entity_poly.type
_entity_poly.pdbx_seq_one_letter_code
_entity_poly.pdbx_strand_id
1 'polypeptide(L)'
;MSYETDKPKKSNRGFASMNKDEQRQIASMGGKAAHARGTAHEFTSAEAAEAGRKGGQSRGRSRAARISNETETMAQAPAPMQQTPAGLN
;
A
#
# COMPACT_ATOMS: atom_id res chain seq x y z
N MET A 1 -37.47 52.08 -14.09
CA MET A 1 -36.25 51.41 -14.61
C MET A 1 -35.83 50.38 -13.57
N SER A 2 -36.22 49.11 -13.72
CA SER A 2 -35.88 48.04 -12.78
C SER A 2 -34.62 47.33 -13.27
N TYR A 3 -33.58 47.28 -12.44
CA TYR A 3 -32.35 46.57 -12.74
C TYR A 3 -32.52 45.12 -12.29
N GLU A 4 -32.81 44.23 -13.23
CA GLU A 4 -32.68 42.79 -13.04
C GLU A 4 -31.19 42.51 -12.76
N THR A 5 -30.87 41.94 -11.60
CA THR A 5 -29.49 41.56 -11.26
C THR A 5 -29.23 40.14 -11.77
N ASP A 6 -28.54 40.03 -12.90
CA ASP A 6 -28.08 38.75 -13.44
C ASP A 6 -27.09 38.10 -12.45
N LYS A 7 -27.54 37.06 -11.74
CA LYS A 7 -26.68 36.27 -10.85
C LYS A 7 -25.71 35.46 -11.72
N PRO A 8 -24.38 35.55 -11.49
CA PRO A 8 -23.42 34.82 -12.32
C PRO A 8 -23.62 33.31 -12.15
N LYS A 9 -23.92 32.62 -13.26
CA LYS A 9 -23.98 31.15 -13.29
C LYS A 9 -22.60 30.58 -12.95
N LYS A 10 -22.56 29.70 -11.95
CA LYS A 10 -21.34 28.95 -11.59
C LYS A 10 -20.96 28.05 -12.77
N SER A 11 -19.87 28.39 -13.44
CA SER A 11 -19.29 27.59 -14.51
C SER A 11 -18.66 26.31 -13.93
N ASN A 12 -18.91 25.16 -14.56
CA ASN A 12 -18.19 23.92 -14.28
C ASN A 12 -16.72 24.06 -14.73
N ARG A 13 -15.87 24.63 -13.88
CA ARG A 13 -14.44 24.84 -14.10
C ARG A 13 -13.62 24.02 -13.11
N GLY A 14 -12.41 23.67 -13.52
CA GLY A 14 -11.43 23.00 -12.67
C GLY A 14 -11.35 21.50 -12.91
N PHE A 15 -10.34 20.89 -12.29
CA PHE A 15 -9.96 19.49 -12.52
C PHE A 15 -11.10 18.51 -12.23
N ALA A 16 -11.91 18.77 -11.20
CA ALA A 16 -13.02 17.90 -10.82
C ALA A 16 -14.18 17.90 -11.83
N SER A 17 -14.31 18.95 -12.64
CA SER A 17 -15.36 19.07 -13.66
C SER A 17 -14.93 18.53 -15.04
N MET A 18 -13.66 18.14 -15.21
CA MET A 18 -13.11 17.60 -16.46
C MET A 18 -13.41 16.11 -16.62
N ASN A 19 -13.33 15.61 -17.87
CA ASN A 19 -13.45 14.19 -18.14
C ASN A 19 -12.27 13.41 -17.55
N LYS A 20 -12.49 12.16 -17.13
CA LYS A 20 -11.47 11.32 -16.48
C LYS A 20 -10.23 11.10 -17.36
N ASP A 21 -10.42 10.97 -18.67
CA ASP A 21 -9.33 10.76 -19.62
C ASP A 21 -8.50 12.04 -19.80
N GLU A 22 -9.15 13.20 -19.85
CA GLU A 22 -8.46 14.50 -19.87
C GLU A 22 -7.65 14.71 -18.58
N GLN A 23 -8.23 14.43 -17.41
CA GLN A 23 -7.52 14.51 -16.13
C GLN A 23 -6.28 13.59 -16.11
N ARG A 24 -6.41 12.35 -16.61
CA ARG A 24 -5.29 11.40 -16.73
C ARG A 24 -4.21 11.91 -17.67
N GLN A 25 -4.59 12.47 -18.81
CA GLN A 25 -3.64 13.04 -19.76
C GLN A 25 -2.87 14.20 -19.14
N ILE A 26 -3.56 15.14 -18.48
CA ILE A 26 -2.90 16.29 -17.83
C ILE A 26 -1.98 15.81 -16.70
N ALA A 27 -2.41 14.86 -15.87
CA ALA A 27 -1.57 14.27 -14.83
C ALA A 27 -0.33 13.58 -15.43
N SER A 28 -0.50 12.82 -16.52
CA SER A 28 0.60 12.17 -17.24
C SER A 28 1.59 13.19 -17.80
N MET A 29 1.09 14.27 -18.40
CA MET A 29 1.93 15.36 -18.92
C MET A 29 2.70 16.06 -17.79
N GLY A 30 2.06 16.30 -16.64
CA GLY A 30 2.71 16.90 -15.47
C GLY A 30 3.89 16.07 -14.96
N GLY A 31 3.72 14.75 -14.83
CA GLY A 31 4.79 13.84 -14.44
C GLY A 31 5.94 13.81 -15.46
N LYS A 32 5.63 13.69 -16.76
CA LYS A 32 6.63 13.73 -17.84
C LYS A 32 7.38 15.05 -17.88
N ALA A 33 6.70 16.17 -17.70
CA ALA A 33 7.30 17.49 -17.67
C ALA A 33 8.24 17.66 -16.48
N ALA A 34 7.88 17.15 -15.29
CA ALA A 34 8.74 17.19 -14.12
C ALA A 34 10.04 16.40 -14.30
N HIS A 35 9.97 15.23 -14.96
CA HIS A 35 11.16 14.46 -15.35
C HIS A 35 11.99 15.20 -16.41
N ALA A 36 11.35 15.70 -17.48
CA ALA A 36 12.04 16.43 -18.54
C ALA A 36 12.72 17.72 -18.04
N ARG A 37 12.14 18.37 -17.02
CA ARG A 37 12.70 19.59 -16.40
C ARG A 37 13.76 19.29 -15.32
N GLY A 38 14.02 18.03 -15.00
CA GLY A 38 14.98 17.66 -13.94
C GLY A 38 14.56 18.06 -12.53
N THR A 39 13.30 18.46 -12.32
CA THR A 39 12.76 18.78 -10.98
C THR A 39 12.28 17.53 -10.25
N ALA A 40 12.01 16.46 -10.98
CA ALA A 40 11.66 15.17 -10.39
C ALA A 40 12.92 14.41 -9.95
N HIS A 41 12.78 13.61 -8.90
CA HIS A 41 13.82 12.65 -8.49
C HIS A 41 14.01 11.62 -9.61
N GLU A 42 15.26 11.41 -10.03
CA GLU A 42 15.58 10.35 -10.96
C GLU A 42 15.65 9.02 -10.21
N PHE A 43 14.75 8.10 -10.53
CA PHE A 43 14.82 6.75 -10.01
C PHE A 43 15.97 6.01 -10.71
N THR A 44 17.13 5.98 -10.07
CA THR A 44 18.22 5.10 -10.51
C THR A 44 17.85 3.65 -10.21
N SER A 45 18.30 2.70 -11.04
CA SER A 45 18.05 1.27 -10.79
C SER A 45 18.62 0.80 -9.44
N ALA A 46 19.72 1.41 -8.99
CA ALA A 46 20.34 1.13 -7.71
C ALA A 46 19.43 1.55 -6.53
N GLU A 47 18.88 2.75 -6.57
CA GLU A 47 17.97 3.26 -5.54
C GLU A 47 16.65 2.48 -5.49
N ALA A 48 16.10 2.12 -6.66
CA ALA A 48 14.93 1.25 -6.74
C ALA A 48 15.20 -0.13 -6.11
N ALA A 49 16.38 -0.71 -6.34
CA ALA A 49 16.78 -1.98 -5.76
C ALA A 49 16.99 -1.87 -4.23
N GLU A 50 17.56 -0.78 -3.74
CA GLU A 50 17.75 -0.55 -2.31
C GLU A 50 16.41 -0.34 -1.58
N ALA A 51 15.53 0.48 -2.14
CA ALA A 51 14.17 0.67 -1.63
C ALA A 51 13.38 -0.65 -1.63
N GLY A 52 13.49 -1.44 -2.70
CA GLY A 52 12.89 -2.76 -2.81
C GLY A 52 13.43 -3.73 -1.76
N ARG A 53 14.76 -3.75 -1.56
CA ARG A 53 15.42 -4.57 -0.52
C ARG A 53 14.92 -4.19 0.88
N LYS A 54 14.86 -2.88 1.19
CA LYS A 54 14.38 -2.36 2.48
C LYS A 54 12.91 -2.73 2.72
N GLY A 55 12.06 -2.58 1.71
CA GLY A 55 10.65 -3.01 1.76
C GLY A 55 10.49 -4.53 1.89
N GLY A 56 11.37 -5.31 1.25
CA GLY A 56 11.42 -6.76 1.39
C GLY A 56 11.83 -7.19 2.80
N GLN A 57 12.83 -6.53 3.39
CA GLN A 57 13.29 -6.79 4.76
C GLN A 57 12.21 -6.48 5.80
N SER A 58 11.47 -5.38 5.66
CA SER A 58 10.40 -5.05 6.61
C SER A 58 9.27 -6.09 6.58
N ARG A 59 8.85 -6.52 5.39
CA ARG A 59 7.83 -7.58 5.22
C ARG A 59 8.35 -8.96 5.61
N GLY A 60 9.62 -9.24 5.32
CA GLY A 60 10.31 -10.47 5.67
C GLY A 60 10.43 -10.67 7.18
N ARG A 61 10.73 -9.59 7.93
CA ARG A 61 10.81 -9.62 9.40
C ARG A 61 9.45 -9.95 10.03
N SER A 62 8.36 -9.40 9.51
CA SER A 62 7.01 -9.74 9.96
C SER A 62 6.63 -11.19 9.64
N ARG A 63 7.09 -11.74 8.51
CA ARG A 63 6.85 -13.15 8.16
C ARG A 63 7.69 -14.10 9.02
N ALA A 64 8.97 -13.80 9.22
CA ALA A 64 9.85 -14.57 10.09
C ALA A 64 9.34 -14.59 11.53
N ALA A 65 8.89 -13.45 12.05
CA ALA A 65 8.30 -13.35 13.40
C ALA A 65 6.99 -14.16 13.55
N ARG A 66 6.19 -14.29 12.48
CA ARG A 66 5.00 -15.16 12.51
C ARG A 66 5.38 -16.64 12.54
N ILE A 67 6.33 -17.05 11.71
CA ILE A 67 6.79 -18.44 11.62
C ILE A 67 7.42 -18.88 12.94
N SER A 68 8.21 -18.03 13.59
CA SER A 68 8.82 -18.34 14.90
C SER A 68 7.78 -18.59 16.00
N ASN A 69 6.69 -17.81 16.02
CA ASN A 69 5.62 -17.99 17.01
C ASN A 69 4.80 -19.28 16.78
N GLU A 70 4.70 -19.74 15.53
CA GLU A 70 4.03 -21.00 15.17
C GLU A 70 4.91 -22.22 15.51
N THR A 71 6.24 -22.11 15.44
CA THR A 71 7.14 -23.22 15.82
C THR A 71 7.23 -23.44 17.32
N GLU A 72 7.00 -22.42 18.14
CA GLU A 72 7.02 -22.55 19.61
C GLU A 72 5.73 -23.19 20.16
N THR A 73 4.60 -23.02 19.49
CA THR A 73 3.31 -23.62 19.93
C THR A 73 3.23 -25.13 19.70
N MET A 74 4.10 -25.72 18.87
CA MET A 74 4.14 -27.17 18.63
C MET A 74 5.08 -27.95 19.58
N ALA A 75 5.96 -27.26 20.32
CA ALA A 75 6.91 -27.90 21.25
C ALA A 75 6.34 -28.13 22.67
N GLN A 76 5.16 -27.57 22.99
CA GLN A 76 4.50 -27.74 24.30
C GLN A 76 3.26 -28.64 24.17
N ALA A 77 3.44 -29.88 23.70
CA ALA A 77 2.40 -30.90 23.84
C ALA A 77 2.33 -31.33 25.33
N PRO A 78 1.15 -31.33 26.00
CA PRO A 78 1.04 -31.96 27.30
C PRO A 78 1.33 -33.46 27.12
N ALA A 79 2.25 -34.00 27.94
CA ALA A 79 2.66 -35.39 27.89
C ALA A 79 1.44 -36.33 27.81
N PRO A 80 1.47 -37.38 26.97
CA PRO A 80 0.36 -38.33 26.90
C PRO A 80 0.21 -39.01 28.27
N MET A 81 -0.96 -38.82 28.89
CA MET A 81 -1.36 -39.53 30.10
C MET A 81 -1.19 -41.03 29.88
N GLN A 82 -0.30 -41.66 30.65
CA GLN A 82 -0.16 -43.11 30.67
C GLN A 82 -1.45 -43.70 31.24
N GLN A 83 -2.22 -44.41 30.42
CA GLN A 83 -3.32 -45.24 30.89
C GLN A 83 -2.73 -46.36 31.74
N THR A 84 -3.11 -46.38 33.01
CA THR A 84 -2.85 -47.53 33.88
C THR A 84 -3.68 -48.71 33.37
N PRO A 85 -3.08 -49.87 33.05
CA PRO A 85 -3.86 -51.03 32.69
C PRO A 85 -4.54 -51.56 33.96
N ALA A 86 -5.87 -51.48 33.99
CA ALA A 86 -6.69 -52.17 34.98
C ALA A 86 -6.46 -53.68 34.83
N GLY A 87 -5.74 -54.27 35.79
CA GLY A 87 -5.60 -55.71 35.91
C GLY A 87 -6.93 -56.33 36.31
N LEU A 88 -7.40 -57.27 35.47
CA LEU A 88 -8.34 -58.32 35.86
C LEU A 88 -7.79 -59.07 37.08
N ASN A 89 -8.63 -59.26 38.09
CA ASN A 89 -8.83 -60.52 38.83
C ASN A 89 -10.17 -60.45 39.56
#